data_AF-A0A850VGL5-F1
#
_entry.id   AF-A0A850VGL5-F1
#
_cell.length_a   1.000
_cell.length_b   1.000
_cell.length_c   1.000
_cell.angle_alpha   90.00
_cell.angle_beta   90.00
_cell.angle_gamma   90.00
#
_symmetry.space_group_name_H-M   'P 1'
#
loop_
_entity.id
_entity.type
_entity.pdbx_description
1 polymer ?
#
loop_
_entity_poly.entity_id
_entity_poly.type
_entity_poly.pdbx_seq_one_letter_code
_entity_poly.pdbx_strand_id
1 'polypeptide(L)'
;LCCTNPHGVLAFLFLAVLRDRRYKLLRYSKDELSIQLSSLTVQDEGIYRCFCYSRHFKNKSQSVEILAAPSHPVLEVSQDGGKGIKLSCHTQGCKPQPQISWLLDNGIELPGDTRHQLGADGKKWSTSSTLRILSYSPKVTASCVIQHPALGAQRLMASVHFQDLPST
;
A
#
# COMPACT_ATOMS: atom_id res chain seq x y z
N LEU A 1 -15.06 8.90 -19.93
CA LEU A 1 -15.62 9.13 -21.28
C LEU A 1 -15.25 7.95 -22.18
N CYS A 2 -16.17 6.99 -22.35
CA CYS A 2 -15.91 5.75 -23.09
C CYS A 2 -16.46 5.74 -24.52
N CYS A 3 -17.51 6.49 -24.83
CA CYS A 3 -18.04 6.60 -26.19
C CYS A 3 -18.46 8.06 -26.47
N THR A 4 -18.41 8.49 -27.72
CA THR A 4 -18.98 9.76 -28.20
C THR A 4 -19.81 9.41 -29.43
N ASN A 5 -21.07 8.95 -29.26
CA ASN A 5 -21.96 8.66 -30.39
C ASN A 5 -23.44 8.54 -29.96
N PRO A 6 -24.38 9.30 -30.55
CA PRO A 6 -25.78 9.40 -30.07
C PRO A 6 -26.67 8.16 -30.23
N HIS A 7 -26.18 7.08 -30.83
CA HIS A 7 -26.98 5.92 -31.26
C HIS A 7 -26.46 4.55 -30.77
N GLY A 8 -25.40 4.52 -29.96
CA GLY A 8 -24.83 3.27 -29.45
C GLY A 8 -25.44 2.85 -28.11
N VAL A 9 -25.65 1.55 -27.91
CA VAL A 9 -25.95 1.00 -26.58
C VAL A 9 -24.62 0.81 -25.86
N LEU A 10 -24.52 1.38 -24.66
CA LEU A 10 -23.33 1.30 -23.82
C LEU A 10 -23.49 0.10 -22.87
N ALA A 11 -22.66 -0.93 -23.05
CA ALA A 11 -22.70 -2.13 -22.23
C ALA A 11 -21.33 -2.39 -21.60
N PHE A 12 -21.25 -2.29 -20.27
CA PHE A 12 -20.10 -2.75 -19.50
C PHE A 12 -20.26 -4.25 -19.25
N LEU A 13 -19.68 -5.08 -20.11
CA LEU A 13 -19.63 -6.53 -19.89
C LEU A 13 -18.37 -6.89 -19.11
N PHE A 14 -18.47 -6.81 -17.79
CA PHE A 14 -17.85 -7.79 -16.92
C PHE A 14 -19.01 -8.59 -16.34
N LEU A 15 -19.11 -9.89 -16.60
CA LEU A 15 -20.21 -10.72 -16.08
C LEU A 15 -20.35 -10.65 -14.53
N ALA A 16 -19.36 -10.10 -13.81
CA ALA A 16 -19.42 -9.85 -12.37
C ALA A 16 -20.04 -8.49 -11.95
N VAL A 17 -20.09 -7.47 -12.82
CA VAL A 17 -20.54 -6.11 -12.48
C VAL A 17 -22.03 -6.04 -12.14
N LEU A 18 -22.86 -6.90 -12.75
CA LEU A 18 -24.32 -6.88 -12.53
C LEU A 18 -24.76 -7.57 -11.23
N ARG A 19 -23.87 -8.31 -10.56
CA ARG A 19 -24.18 -9.06 -9.33
C ARG A 19 -23.47 -8.50 -8.09
N ASP A 20 -22.38 -7.78 -8.28
CA ASP A 20 -21.64 -7.13 -7.20
C ASP A 20 -22.29 -5.80 -6.79
N ARG A 21 -22.85 -5.76 -5.58
CA ARG A 21 -23.58 -4.62 -5.02
C ARG A 21 -22.71 -3.38 -4.75
N ARG A 22 -21.38 -3.53 -4.82
CA ARG A 22 -20.45 -2.41 -4.65
C ARG A 22 -20.36 -1.52 -5.88
N TYR A 23 -20.82 -2.00 -7.04
CA TYR A 23 -20.94 -1.19 -8.23
C TYR A 23 -22.22 -0.36 -8.18
N LYS A 24 -22.10 0.94 -8.51
CA LYS A 24 -23.21 1.87 -8.64
C LYS A 24 -23.13 2.58 -9.98
N LEU A 25 -24.27 2.68 -10.66
CA LEU A 25 -24.40 3.53 -11.85
C LEU A 25 -24.50 4.99 -11.40
N LEU A 26 -23.51 5.81 -11.77
CA LEU A 26 -23.54 7.25 -11.48
C LEU A 26 -24.24 8.02 -12.59
N ARG A 27 -23.92 7.71 -13.85
CA ARG A 27 -24.47 8.41 -15.01
C ARG A 27 -24.68 7.44 -16.15
N TYR A 28 -25.83 7.59 -16.81
CA TYR A 28 -26.14 6.92 -18.06
C TYR A 28 -26.81 7.90 -19.01
N SER A 29 -26.24 8.06 -20.19
CA SER A 29 -26.76 8.87 -21.28
C SER A 29 -26.27 8.28 -22.61
N LYS A 30 -26.63 8.92 -23.72
CA LYS A 30 -26.17 8.52 -25.06
C LYS A 30 -24.65 8.53 -25.19
N ASP A 31 -23.95 9.44 -24.50
CA ASP A 31 -22.50 9.66 -24.66
C ASP A 31 -21.69 9.36 -23.39
N GLU A 32 -22.36 9.06 -22.28
CA GLU A 32 -21.68 8.86 -21.02
C GLU A 32 -22.26 7.68 -20.25
N LEU A 33 -21.37 6.77 -19.89
CA LEU A 33 -21.58 5.80 -18.83
C LEU A 33 -20.48 5.98 -17.79
N SER A 34 -20.90 6.28 -16.58
CA SER A 34 -20.03 6.45 -15.42
C SER A 34 -20.51 5.52 -14.32
N ILE A 35 -19.61 4.66 -13.84
CA ILE A 35 -19.85 3.71 -12.76
C ILE A 35 -18.88 3.98 -11.62
N GLN A 36 -19.32 3.73 -10.39
CA GLN A 36 -18.49 3.80 -9.20
C GLN A 36 -18.40 2.42 -8.57
N LEU A 37 -17.18 2.02 -8.21
CA LEU A 37 -16.94 0.87 -7.36
C LEU A 37 -16.53 1.37 -5.97
N SER A 38 -17.31 1.03 -4.95
CA SER A 38 -16.99 1.35 -3.55
C SER A 38 -16.30 0.18 -2.84
N SER A 39 -15.69 0.45 -1.69
CA SER A 39 -15.06 -0.58 -0.84
C SER A 39 -14.05 -1.42 -1.62
N LEU A 40 -13.08 -0.73 -2.22
CA LEU A 40 -12.03 -1.33 -3.03
C LEU A 40 -11.18 -2.30 -2.20
N THR A 41 -10.81 -3.39 -2.84
CA THR A 41 -9.91 -4.42 -2.32
C THR A 41 -8.83 -4.70 -3.35
N VAL A 42 -7.73 -5.33 -2.93
CA VAL A 42 -6.67 -5.79 -3.85
C VAL A 42 -7.16 -6.84 -4.86
N GLN A 43 -8.37 -7.39 -4.68
CA GLN A 43 -9.00 -8.30 -5.64
C GLN A 43 -9.63 -7.57 -6.83
N ASP A 44 -9.91 -6.27 -6.67
CA ASP A 44 -10.51 -5.43 -7.71
C ASP A 44 -9.49 -4.91 -8.73
N GLU A 45 -8.20 -5.15 -8.49
CA GLU A 45 -7.15 -4.85 -9.44
C GLU A 45 -7.30 -5.65 -10.74
N GLY A 46 -7.07 -5.00 -11.87
CA GLY A 46 -7.08 -5.66 -13.16
C GLY A 46 -7.40 -4.72 -14.32
N ILE A 47 -7.68 -5.32 -15.47
CA ILE A 47 -8.00 -4.59 -16.69
C ILE A 47 -9.51 -4.43 -16.80
N TYR A 48 -9.97 -3.19 -16.69
CA TYR A 48 -11.36 -2.81 -16.88
C TYR A 48 -11.59 -2.48 -18.35
N ARG A 49 -12.58 -3.12 -18.97
CA ARG A 49 -12.91 -2.94 -20.39
C ARG A 49 -14.32 -2.40 -20.55
N CYS A 50 -14.43 -1.35 -21.35
CA CYS A 50 -15.70 -0.81 -21.80
C CYS A 50 -15.93 -1.22 -23.26
N PHE A 51 -17.16 -1.64 -23.57
CA PHE A 51 -17.58 -1.98 -24.93
C PHE A 51 -18.66 -0.99 -25.40
N CYS A 52 -18.45 -0.41 -26.58
CA CYS A 52 -19.39 0.47 -27.25
C CYS A 52 -19.99 -0.28 -28.44
N TYR A 53 -21.27 -0.65 -28.35
CA TYR A 53 -22.00 -1.28 -29.45
C TYR A 53 -22.70 -0.19 -30.26
N SER A 54 -22.05 0.26 -31.34
CA SER A 54 -22.58 1.21 -32.32
C SER A 54 -22.53 0.59 -33.73
N ARG A 55 -22.59 1.40 -34.80
CA ARG A 55 -22.36 0.93 -36.18
C ARG A 55 -21.03 0.18 -36.35
N HIS A 56 -20.02 0.55 -35.55
CA HIS A 56 -18.79 -0.23 -35.39
C HIS A 56 -18.62 -0.60 -33.91
N PHE A 57 -18.19 -1.83 -33.67
CA PHE A 57 -17.79 -2.27 -32.33
C PHE A 57 -16.49 -1.58 -31.96
N LYS A 58 -16.48 -0.91 -30.81
CA LYS A 58 -15.28 -0.29 -30.24
C LYS A 58 -15.14 -0.74 -28.79
N ASN A 59 -13.90 -0.90 -28.33
CA ASN A 59 -13.62 -1.12 -26.92
C ASN A 59 -12.49 -0.20 -26.44
N LYS A 60 -12.49 0.07 -25.14
CA LYS A 60 -11.40 0.77 -24.46
C LYS A 60 -11.07 0.00 -23.19
N SER A 61 -9.79 -0.25 -22.98
CA SER A 61 -9.28 -0.95 -21.79
C SER A 61 -8.50 0.03 -20.92
N GLN A 62 -8.62 -0.12 -19.60
CA GLN A 62 -7.87 0.64 -18.61
C GLN A 62 -7.33 -0.34 -17.56
N SER A 63 -6.03 -0.28 -17.29
CA SER A 63 -5.46 -0.98 -16.14
C SER A 63 -5.76 -0.18 -14.88
N VAL A 64 -6.24 -0.86 -13.85
CA VAL A 64 -6.51 -0.31 -12.53
C VAL A 64 -5.64 -1.06 -11.54
N GLU A 65 -4.75 -0.33 -10.87
CA GLU A 65 -3.91 -0.83 -9.78
C GLU A 65 -4.48 -0.37 -8.44
N ILE A 66 -4.43 -1.25 -7.44
CA ILE A 66 -4.92 -0.94 -6.10
C ILE A 66 -3.75 -0.84 -5.14
N LEU A 67 -3.63 0.31 -4.48
CA LEU A 67 -2.69 0.51 -3.39
C LEU A 67 -3.33 0.06 -2.07
N ALA A 68 -2.57 -0.65 -1.25
CA ALA A 68 -2.97 -1.02 0.10
C ALA A 68 -2.01 -0.37 1.09
N ALA A 69 -2.54 0.45 2.00
CA ALA A 69 -1.72 1.11 2.99
C ALA A 69 -1.13 0.09 3.99
N PRO A 70 0.14 0.26 4.40
CA PRO A 70 0.73 -0.53 5.47
C PRO A 70 -0.01 -0.33 6.79
N SER A 71 0.00 -1.35 7.65
CA SER A 71 -0.35 -1.21 9.06
C SER A 71 0.65 -0.29 9.77
N HIS A 72 0.22 0.28 10.91
CA HIS A 72 1.16 0.96 11.81
C HIS A 72 2.35 0.04 12.13
N PRO A 73 3.59 0.56 12.09
CA PRO A 73 4.78 -0.23 12.37
C PRO A 73 4.78 -0.72 13.81
N VAL A 74 5.23 -1.95 14.00
CA VAL A 74 5.60 -2.50 15.30
C VAL A 74 7.12 -2.48 15.38
N LEU A 75 7.66 -1.89 16.45
CA LEU A 75 9.09 -1.78 16.69
C LEU A 75 9.46 -2.60 17.92
N GLU A 76 10.46 -3.46 17.76
CA GLU A 76 11.00 -4.34 18.79
C GLU A 76 12.50 -4.12 18.96
N VAL A 77 12.98 -4.32 20.19
CA VAL A 77 14.40 -4.23 20.54
C VAL A 77 14.86 -5.53 21.16
N SER A 78 16.01 -6.01 20.72
CA SER A 78 16.67 -7.19 21.28
C SER A 78 18.17 -6.97 21.45
N GLN A 79 18.79 -7.71 22.36
CA GLN A 79 20.24 -7.72 22.56
C GLN A 79 20.93 -8.46 21.40
N ASP A 80 21.98 -7.88 20.83
CA ASP A 80 22.77 -8.51 19.76
C ASP A 80 24.02 -9.17 20.34
N GLY A 81 23.84 -10.34 20.96
CA GLY A 81 24.94 -11.21 21.43
C GLY A 81 25.95 -10.52 22.37
N GLY A 82 25.52 -9.51 23.13
CA GLY A 82 26.37 -8.77 24.08
C GLY A 82 27.26 -7.68 23.47
N LYS A 83 27.12 -7.34 22.19
CA LYS A 83 27.91 -6.29 21.50
C LYS A 83 27.12 -5.07 21.05
N GLY A 84 25.83 -4.99 21.38
CA GLY A 84 24.95 -3.89 20.97
C GLY A 84 23.48 -4.29 21.03
N ILE A 85 22.64 -3.46 20.39
CA ILE A 85 21.21 -3.72 20.25
C ILE A 85 20.84 -3.93 18.79
N LYS A 86 19.80 -4.73 18.58
CA LYS A 86 19.14 -4.93 17.30
C LYS A 86 17.72 -4.38 17.38
N LEU A 87 17.46 -3.37 16.55
CA LEU A 87 16.13 -2.85 16.30
C LEU A 87 15.48 -3.63 15.16
N SER A 88 14.22 -4.00 15.33
CA SER A 88 13.43 -4.68 14.31
C SER A 88 12.10 -3.94 14.15
N CYS A 89 11.79 -3.50 12.94
CA CYS A 89 10.54 -2.83 12.61
C CYS A 89 9.76 -3.69 11.62
N HIS A 90 8.47 -3.90 11.87
CA HIS A 90 7.60 -4.76 11.07
C HIS A 90 6.31 -4.04 10.68
N THR A 91 5.90 -4.18 9.43
CA THR A 91 4.62 -3.70 8.91
C THR A 91 4.02 -4.71 7.93
N GLN A 92 2.70 -4.70 7.77
CA GLN A 92 2.00 -5.67 6.94
C GLN A 92 0.84 -5.07 6.17
N GLY A 93 0.32 -5.85 5.21
CA GLY A 93 -0.87 -5.50 4.45
C GLY A 93 -0.63 -4.48 3.33
N CYS A 94 0.63 -4.18 3.03
CA CYS A 94 1.02 -3.16 2.07
C CYS A 94 1.02 -3.65 0.62
N LYS A 95 0.67 -2.76 -0.30
CA LYS A 95 0.82 -2.95 -1.74
C LYS A 95 1.03 -1.59 -2.41
N PRO A 96 2.15 -1.36 -3.10
CA PRO A 96 3.32 -2.24 -3.25
C PRO A 96 4.15 -2.36 -1.96
N GLN A 97 5.40 -2.83 -2.06
CA GLN A 97 6.34 -2.84 -0.96
C GLN A 97 6.66 -1.39 -0.50
N PRO A 98 6.70 -1.11 0.81
CA PRO A 98 7.04 0.20 1.35
C PRO A 98 8.55 0.37 1.43
N GLN A 99 8.98 1.63 1.55
CA GLN A 99 10.34 1.96 1.94
C GLN A 99 10.41 2.12 3.45
N ILE A 100 11.40 1.49 4.09
CA ILE A 100 11.65 1.61 5.53
C ILE A 100 13.04 2.20 5.74
N SER A 101 13.10 3.34 6.44
CA SER A 101 14.34 3.96 6.92
C SER A 101 14.35 4.06 8.44
N TRP A 102 15.53 4.29 9.01
CA TRP A 102 15.73 4.50 10.44
C TRP A 102 16.19 5.93 10.68
N LEU A 103 15.35 6.73 11.31
CA LEU A 103 15.66 8.09 11.72
C LEU A 103 16.26 8.07 13.13
N LEU A 104 17.46 8.60 13.27
CA LEU A 104 18.12 8.83 14.56
C LEU A 104 17.87 10.27 15.05
N ASP A 105 18.00 10.51 16.35
CA ASP A 105 17.79 11.84 16.97
C ASP A 105 18.54 13.00 16.35
N ASN A 106 19.71 12.74 15.76
CA ASN A 106 20.51 13.76 15.08
C ASN A 106 19.97 14.13 13.69
N GLY A 107 18.80 13.59 13.30
CA GLY A 107 18.17 13.83 12.02
C GLY A 107 18.70 12.96 10.88
N ILE A 108 19.65 12.05 11.15
CA ILE A 108 20.19 11.17 10.13
C ILE A 108 19.20 10.03 9.87
N GLU A 109 18.79 9.88 8.60
CA GLU A 109 18.05 8.73 8.12
C GLU A 109 19.01 7.70 7.51
N LEU A 110 18.98 6.47 8.03
CA LEU A 110 19.81 5.36 7.60
C LEU A 110 18.95 4.25 6.96
N PRO A 111 19.48 3.55 5.95
CA PRO A 111 18.86 2.32 5.47
C PRO A 111 19.04 1.20 6.51
N GLY A 112 18.06 0.31 6.62
CA GLY A 112 18.17 -0.95 7.37
C GLY A 112 18.21 -2.17 6.44
N ASP A 113 18.51 -3.35 6.99
CA ASP A 113 18.34 -4.63 6.27
C ASP A 113 16.84 -4.90 6.14
N THR A 114 16.29 -4.58 4.96
CA THR A 114 14.85 -4.64 4.68
C THR A 114 14.51 -5.89 3.87
N ARG A 115 13.50 -6.63 4.33
CA ARG A 115 13.04 -7.87 3.74
C ARG A 115 11.54 -7.82 3.51
N HIS A 116 11.12 -8.29 2.35
CA HIS A 116 9.72 -8.36 1.98
C HIS A 116 9.29 -9.82 1.89
N GLN A 117 8.11 -10.11 2.42
CA GLN A 117 7.48 -11.42 2.38
C GLN A 117 6.09 -11.26 1.81
N LEU A 118 5.77 -12.06 0.79
CA LEU A 118 4.43 -12.06 0.23
C LEU A 118 3.49 -12.80 1.18
N GLY A 119 2.36 -12.18 1.51
CA GLY A 119 1.35 -12.77 2.37
C GLY A 119 0.69 -14.01 1.75
N ALA A 120 -0.03 -14.77 2.56
CA ALA A 120 -0.73 -15.98 2.11
C ALA A 120 -1.75 -15.72 0.99
N ASP A 121 -2.26 -14.48 0.88
CA ASP A 121 -3.17 -14.06 -0.20
C ASP A 121 -2.48 -13.85 -1.55
N GLY A 122 -1.14 -13.86 -1.60
CA GLY A 122 -0.34 -13.62 -2.80
C GLY A 122 -0.44 -12.20 -3.34
N LYS A 123 -1.04 -11.26 -2.59
CA LYS A 123 -1.38 -9.91 -3.08
C LYS A 123 -0.82 -8.79 -2.24
N LYS A 124 -0.67 -9.01 -0.93
CA LYS A 124 -0.13 -8.01 0.00
C LYS A 124 1.21 -8.45 0.54
N TRP A 125 2.03 -7.47 0.91
CA TRP A 125 3.35 -7.70 1.47
C TRP A 125 3.35 -7.49 2.98
N SER A 126 4.13 -8.32 3.66
CA SER A 126 4.71 -8.00 4.95
C SER A 126 6.15 -7.56 4.73
N THR A 127 6.59 -6.53 5.44
CA THR A 127 7.94 -5.98 5.34
C THR A 127 8.53 -5.83 6.73
N SER A 128 9.74 -6.33 6.90
CA SER A 128 10.53 -6.10 8.10
C SER A 128 11.83 -5.39 7.74
N SER A 129 12.30 -4.51 8.62
CA SER A 129 13.61 -3.88 8.53
C SER A 129 14.35 -4.06 9.84
N THR A 130 15.65 -4.28 9.78
CA THR A 130 16.49 -4.39 10.99
C THR A 130 17.69 -3.44 10.94
N LEU A 131 18.02 -2.87 12.10
CA LEU A 131 19.18 -2.00 12.30
C LEU A 131 19.95 -2.49 13.52
N ARG A 132 21.26 -2.69 13.36
CA ARG A 132 22.18 -3.04 14.45
C ARG A 132 22.93 -1.78 14.90
N ILE A 133 22.93 -1.53 16.20
CA ILE A 133 23.60 -0.40 16.81
C ILE A 133 24.58 -0.94 17.86
N LEU A 134 25.88 -0.76 17.59
CA LEU A 134 26.97 -1.26 18.45
C LEU A 134 27.20 -0.39 19.68
N SER A 135 26.90 0.89 19.59
CA SER A 135 27.07 1.85 20.69
C SER A 135 26.02 2.93 20.58
N TYR A 136 25.38 3.24 21.71
CA TYR A 136 24.32 4.21 21.79
C TYR A 136 24.37 4.96 23.12
N SER A 137 23.89 6.20 23.12
CA SER A 137 23.64 6.93 24.35
C SER A 137 22.21 6.62 24.82
N PRO A 138 21.94 6.47 26.12
CA PRO A 138 20.59 6.25 26.65
C PRO A 138 19.61 7.38 26.26
N LYS A 139 20.14 8.56 25.94
CA LYS A 139 19.35 9.72 25.52
C LYS A 139 18.89 9.68 24.07
N VAL A 140 19.30 8.67 23.31
CA VAL A 140 18.99 8.57 21.88
C VAL A 140 17.65 7.87 21.67
N THR A 141 16.84 8.46 20.79
CA THR A 141 15.67 7.85 20.16
C THR A 141 16.06 7.35 18.78
N ALA A 142 15.52 6.18 18.44
CA ALA A 142 15.53 5.68 17.08
C ALA A 142 14.09 5.46 16.63
N SER A 143 13.78 5.91 15.43
CA SER A 143 12.45 5.77 14.82
C SER A 143 12.55 4.99 13.53
N CYS A 144 11.74 3.95 13.35
CA CYS A 144 11.53 3.42 12.01
C CYS A 144 10.49 4.27 11.28
N VAL A 145 10.82 4.67 10.06
CA VAL A 145 10.00 5.54 9.22
C VAL A 145 9.57 4.74 8.00
N ILE A 146 8.26 4.64 7.79
CA ILE A 146 7.65 3.94 6.66
C ILE A 146 7.08 4.96 5.69
N GLN A 147 7.52 4.86 4.44
CA GLN A 147 7.01 5.63 3.32
C GLN A 147 6.31 4.69 2.33
N HIS A 148 5.09 5.07 1.93
CA HIS A 148 4.28 4.26 1.02
C HIS A 148 3.33 5.14 0.20
N PRO A 149 3.17 4.89 -1.13
CA PRO A 149 2.32 5.70 -2.01
C PRO A 149 0.86 5.87 -1.54
N ALA A 150 0.29 4.84 -0.91
CA ALA A 150 -1.08 4.92 -0.37
C ALA A 150 -1.27 5.95 0.76
N LEU A 151 -0.17 6.40 1.38
CA LEU A 151 -0.18 7.40 2.45
C LEU A 151 -0.03 8.84 1.92
N GLY A 152 0.23 9.01 0.61
CA GLY A 152 0.52 10.31 0.02
C GLY A 152 1.76 10.95 0.66
N ALA A 153 1.60 12.15 1.23
CA ALA A 153 2.68 12.87 1.91
C ALA A 153 2.90 12.43 3.38
N GLN A 154 2.04 11.56 3.93
CA GLN A 154 2.16 11.09 5.31
C GLN A 154 3.20 9.98 5.45
N ARG A 155 3.81 9.91 6.64
CA ARG A 155 4.78 8.87 7.02
C ARG A 155 4.29 8.19 8.29
N LEU A 156 4.36 6.86 8.34
CA LEU A 156 4.13 6.14 9.59
C LEU A 156 5.44 5.98 10.33
N MET A 157 5.42 6.16 11.65
CA MET A 157 6.62 6.07 12.48
C MET A 157 6.32 5.29 13.76
N ALA A 158 7.31 4.51 14.19
CA ALA A 158 7.37 3.95 15.53
C ALA A 158 8.75 4.29 16.11
N SER A 159 8.79 4.67 17.38
CA SER A 159 9.99 5.19 18.04
C SER A 159 10.29 4.39 19.31
N VAL A 160 11.57 4.26 19.63
CA VAL A 160 12.04 3.74 20.92
C VAL A 160 13.06 4.68 21.53
N HIS A 161 12.93 4.95 22.82
CA HIS A 161 13.93 5.66 23.60
C HIS A 161 14.83 4.62 24.27
N PHE A 162 16.15 4.75 24.11
CA PHE A 162 17.06 3.76 24.67
C PHE A 162 17.16 3.79 26.20
N GLN A 163 16.65 4.83 26.85
CA GLN A 163 16.46 4.91 28.30
C GLN A 163 15.50 3.86 28.86
N ASP A 164 14.51 3.45 28.06
CA ASP A 164 13.48 2.48 28.48
C ASP A 164 13.98 1.03 28.34
N LEU A 165 15.20 0.84 27.83
CA LEU A 165 15.81 -0.48 27.72
C LEU A 165 16.36 -0.90 29.08
N PRO A 166 16.07 -2.13 29.54
CA PRO A 166 16.61 -2.63 30.80
C PRO A 166 18.14 -2.58 30.77
N SER A 167 18.73 -1.89 31.74
CA SER A 167 20.16 -1.87 31.98
C SER A 167 20.64 -3.30 32.23
N THR A 168 21.60 -3.76 31.44
CA THR A 168 22.29 -5.04 31.65
C THR A 168 23.35 -4.89 32.73
#